data_AF-A0AAP3H5U7-F1
#
_entry.id   AF-A0AAP3H5U7-F1
#
_cell.length_a   1.000
_cell.length_b   1.000
_cell.length_c   1.000
_cell.angle_alpha   90.00
_cell.angle_beta   90.00
_cell.angle_gamma   90.00
#
_symmetry.space_group_name_H-M   'P 1'
#
loop_
_entity.id
_entity.type
_entity.pdbx_description
1 polymer ?
#
loop_
_entity_poly.entity_id
_entity_poly.type
_entity_poly.pdbx_seq_one_letter_code
_entity_poly.pdbx_strand_id
1 'polypeptide(L)'
;MAMEACGRAHHLGHSCVEQGQEPRLMSPLYVRTSVKFHKTDYQNTEAIAEAATRPTMSFMTLKRPEQLDLQALHRARERLLQNRTRLVNQARGFLMERGIRIGTGRYIFQRELRRLLEDDVSSPMPRMIRLLSDMATELAQVLPNILHLLAQIRILLGPIRGAVRITFDGNAFIKSRRRQSAEPGRSARPQGDSSATTPVFCAVGFNHIAWQGWR
;
A
#
# COMPACT_ATOMS: atom_id res chain seq x y z
N MET A 1 18.96 -20.12 10.11
CA MET A 1 19.24 -19.65 8.72
C MET A 1 18.80 -18.20 8.58
N ALA A 2 19.49 -17.34 7.81
CA ALA A 2 19.09 -15.94 7.59
C ALA A 2 18.68 -15.70 6.13
N MET A 3 17.62 -14.93 5.90
CA MET A 3 17.09 -14.69 4.55
C MET A 3 16.43 -13.32 4.45
N GLU A 4 16.51 -12.71 3.27
CA GLU A 4 15.77 -11.49 2.94
C GLU A 4 14.27 -11.83 2.76
N ALA A 5 13.38 -11.00 3.30
CA ALA A 5 11.93 -11.11 3.15
C ALA A 5 11.46 -10.75 1.72
N CYS A 6 11.82 -11.61 0.77
CA CYS A 6 11.37 -11.57 -0.62
C CYS A 6 10.08 -12.38 -0.82
N GLY A 7 9.53 -12.38 -2.05
CA GLY A 7 8.29 -13.10 -2.37
C GLY A 7 8.32 -14.60 -2.05
N ARG A 8 9.50 -15.24 -2.07
CA ARG A 8 9.68 -16.66 -1.73
C ARG A 8 10.07 -16.92 -0.27
N ALA A 9 10.39 -15.88 0.50
CA ALA A 9 10.97 -16.04 1.84
C ALA A 9 10.02 -16.74 2.82
N HIS A 10 8.71 -16.50 2.71
CA HIS A 10 7.75 -17.17 3.56
C HIS A 10 7.63 -18.67 3.24
N HIS A 11 7.62 -19.05 1.96
CA HIS A 11 7.59 -20.45 1.55
C HIS A 11 8.87 -21.19 2.00
N LEU A 12 10.04 -20.63 1.69
CA LEU A 12 11.32 -21.21 2.11
C LEU A 12 11.46 -21.26 3.64
N GLY A 13 10.98 -20.23 4.33
CA GLY A 13 10.99 -20.20 5.79
C GLY A 13 10.16 -21.33 6.42
N HIS A 14 9.01 -21.69 5.84
CA HIS A 14 8.23 -22.84 6.29
C HIS A 14 8.98 -24.15 6.06
N SER A 15 9.61 -24.33 4.90
CA SER A 15 10.45 -25.50 4.62
C SER A 15 11.65 -25.62 5.57
N CYS A 16 12.24 -24.50 5.99
CA CYS A 16 13.28 -24.51 7.02
C CYS A 16 12.76 -25.01 8.37
N VAL A 17 11.56 -24.57 8.77
CA VAL A 17 10.93 -25.01 10.03
C VAL A 17 10.65 -26.52 9.99
N GLU A 18 10.18 -27.05 8.86
CA GLU A 18 9.96 -28.49 8.66
C GLU A 18 11.25 -29.31 8.82
N GLN A 19 12.40 -28.72 8.48
CA GLN A 19 13.73 -29.31 8.65
C GLN A 19 14.33 -29.07 10.05
N GLY A 20 13.57 -28.49 10.99
CA GLY A 20 14.03 -28.20 12.35
C GLY A 20 14.95 -26.98 12.45
N GLN A 21 15.01 -26.12 11.42
CA GLN A 21 15.81 -24.90 11.43
C GLN A 21 14.95 -23.68 11.78
N GLU A 22 15.54 -22.71 12.47
CA GLU A 22 14.89 -21.43 12.74
C GLU A 22 15.18 -20.41 11.61
N PRO A 23 14.17 -19.99 10.83
CA PRO A 23 14.35 -18.99 9.79
C PRO A 23 14.33 -17.57 10.38
N ARG A 24 15.35 -16.79 10.04
CA ARG A 24 15.47 -15.38 10.42
C ARG A 24 15.23 -14.48 9.20
N LEU A 25 14.00 -14.00 9.04
CA LEU A 25 13.61 -13.14 7.91
C LEU A 25 13.98 -11.67 8.21
N MET A 26 14.68 -11.01 7.28
CA MET A 26 15.06 -9.60 7.40
C MET A 26 14.37 -8.73 6.36
N SER A 27 14.10 -7.47 6.70
CA SER A 27 13.58 -6.51 5.72
C SER A 27 14.59 -6.28 4.59
N PRO A 28 14.13 -6.21 3.31
CA PRO A 28 14.95 -5.78 2.17
C PRO A 28 15.69 -4.46 2.41
N LEU A 29 15.11 -3.56 3.21
CA LEU A 29 15.73 -2.27 3.53
C LEU A 29 17.04 -2.44 4.30
N TYR A 30 17.10 -3.40 5.22
CA TYR A 30 18.30 -3.68 6.00
C TYR A 30 19.37 -4.42 5.19
N VAL A 31 18.95 -5.33 4.32
CA VAL A 31 19.87 -6.05 3.43
C VAL A 31 20.48 -5.08 2.42
N ARG A 32 19.67 -4.19 1.82
CA ARG A 32 20.13 -3.20 0.83
C ARG A 32 21.24 -2.29 1.35
N THR A 33 21.21 -1.89 2.62
CA THR A 33 22.28 -1.06 3.22
C THR A 33 23.61 -1.79 3.38
N SER A 34 23.63 -3.11 3.21
CA SER A 34 24.81 -3.95 3.37
C SER A 34 25.36 -4.45 2.01
N VAL A 35 24.77 -4.02 0.89
CA VAL A 35 25.26 -4.35 -0.45
C VAL A 35 26.38 -3.38 -0.83
N LYS A 36 27.59 -3.90 -1.08
CA LYS A 36 28.81 -3.10 -1.30
C LYS A 36 28.95 -2.57 -2.73
N PHE A 37 28.44 -3.29 -3.74
CA PHE A 37 28.55 -2.92 -5.16
C PHE A 37 27.26 -3.23 -5.95
N HIS A 38 27.40 -3.79 -7.16
CA HIS A 38 26.32 -4.12 -8.09
C HIS A 38 25.63 -5.43 -7.69
N LYS A 39 24.34 -5.52 -7.96
CA LYS A 39 23.53 -6.67 -7.55
C LYS A 39 24.00 -7.97 -8.23
N THR A 40 24.58 -8.87 -7.44
CA THR A 40 24.91 -10.26 -7.81
C THR A 40 24.45 -11.19 -6.70
N ASP A 41 24.23 -12.47 -7.01
CA ASP A 41 23.78 -13.43 -6.00
C ASP A 41 24.80 -13.65 -4.89
N TYR A 42 26.09 -13.61 -5.22
CA TYR A 42 27.18 -13.65 -4.24
C TYR A 42 27.11 -12.45 -3.28
N GLN A 43 27.04 -11.23 -3.81
CA GLN A 43 26.96 -10.02 -2.99
C GLN A 43 25.66 -9.94 -2.18
N ASN A 44 24.53 -10.42 -2.71
CA ASN A 44 23.29 -10.50 -1.93
C ASN A 44 23.44 -11.47 -0.76
N THR A 45 24.10 -12.61 -0.97
CA THR A 45 24.34 -13.60 0.09
C THR A 45 25.27 -13.04 1.16
N GLU A 46 26.37 -12.38 0.76
CA GLU A 46 27.28 -11.69 1.67
C GLU A 46 26.56 -10.59 2.46
N ALA A 47 25.75 -9.76 1.79
CA ALA A 47 24.98 -8.69 2.43
C ALA A 47 23.96 -9.23 3.44
N ILE A 48 23.30 -10.36 3.14
CA ILE A 48 22.39 -11.04 4.08
C ILE A 48 23.18 -11.56 5.29
N ALA A 49 24.33 -12.19 5.07
CA ALA A 49 25.18 -12.71 6.15
C ALA A 49 25.69 -11.57 7.05
N GLU A 50 26.19 -10.48 6.47
CA GLU A 50 26.66 -9.30 7.20
C GLU A 50 25.52 -8.61 7.96
N ALA A 51 24.36 -8.43 7.31
CA ALA A 51 23.20 -7.83 7.94
C ALA A 51 22.76 -8.66 9.16
N ALA A 52 22.75 -9.99 9.04
CA ALA A 52 22.30 -10.89 10.10
C ALA A 52 23.19 -10.88 11.36
N THR A 53 24.45 -10.44 11.28
CA THR A 53 25.36 -10.36 12.44
C THR A 53 25.23 -9.05 13.21
N ARG A 54 24.55 -8.03 12.64
CA ARG A 54 24.40 -6.72 13.31
C ARG A 54 23.54 -6.86 14.57
N PRO A 55 23.99 -6.36 15.74
CA PRO A 55 23.26 -6.49 16.99
C PRO A 55 21.94 -5.70 17.00
N THR A 56 21.83 -4.67 16.16
CA THR A 56 20.60 -3.87 15.99
C THR A 56 19.63 -4.48 14.97
N MET A 57 19.92 -5.66 14.40
CA MET A 57 19.08 -6.26 13.38
C MET A 57 17.74 -6.71 13.95
N SER A 58 16.66 -6.41 13.23
CA SER A 58 15.31 -6.83 13.59
C SER A 58 14.79 -7.84 12.58
N PHE A 59 14.30 -8.97 13.07
CA PHE A 59 13.75 -10.04 12.25
C PHE A 59 12.21 -9.98 12.20
N MET A 60 11.66 -10.36 11.06
CA MET A 60 10.23 -10.43 10.81
C MET A 60 9.71 -11.83 11.11
N THR A 61 8.52 -11.91 11.69
CA THR A 61 7.84 -13.19 11.95
C THR A 61 7.41 -13.84 10.63
N LEU A 62 7.54 -15.17 10.56
CA LEU A 62 7.01 -15.97 9.48
C LEU A 62 5.48 -15.88 9.50
N LYS A 63 4.87 -15.50 8.37
CA LYS A 63 3.43 -15.41 8.26
C LYS A 63 2.81 -16.79 8.08
N ARG A 64 1.69 -17.01 8.77
CA ARG A 64 0.82 -18.16 8.54
C ARG A 64 0.15 -18.06 7.16
N PRO A 65 -0.26 -19.18 6.55
CA PRO A 65 -0.98 -19.18 5.28
C PRO A 65 -2.16 -18.20 5.25
N GLU A 66 -2.98 -18.16 6.31
CA GLU A 66 -4.16 -17.30 6.37
C GLU A 66 -3.80 -15.81 6.40
N GLN A 67 -2.63 -15.47 6.97
CA GLN A 67 -2.11 -14.10 6.97
C GLN A 67 -1.60 -13.69 5.59
N LEU A 68 -1.03 -14.63 4.82
CA LEU A 68 -0.62 -14.42 3.43
C LEU A 68 -1.84 -14.25 2.52
N ASP A 69 -2.87 -15.07 2.71
CA ASP A 69 -4.14 -14.97 1.98
C ASP A 69 -4.80 -13.62 2.23
N LEU A 70 -4.91 -13.23 3.50
CA LEU A 70 -5.46 -11.92 3.86
C LEU A 70 -4.67 -10.78 3.20
N GLN A 71 -3.34 -10.84 3.22
CA GLN A 71 -2.49 -9.86 2.56
C GLN A 71 -2.72 -9.81 1.04
N ALA A 72 -2.89 -10.96 0.39
CA ALA A 72 -3.17 -11.05 -1.04
C ALA A 72 -4.54 -10.43 -1.37
N LEU A 73 -5.57 -10.72 -0.58
CA LEU A 73 -6.91 -10.14 -0.75
C LEU A 73 -6.91 -8.61 -0.59
N HIS A 74 -6.21 -8.09 0.41
CA HIS A 74 -6.07 -6.64 0.61
C HIS A 74 -5.40 -5.96 -0.59
N ARG A 75 -4.30 -6.54 -1.11
CA ARG A 75 -3.62 -6.03 -2.30
C ARG A 75 -4.48 -6.10 -3.55
N ALA A 76 -5.22 -7.20 -3.74
CA ALA A 76 -6.15 -7.34 -4.86
C ALA A 76 -7.26 -6.28 -4.80
N ARG A 77 -7.82 -6.02 -3.62
CA ARG A 77 -8.82 -4.98 -3.40
C ARG A 77 -8.27 -3.59 -3.69
N GLU A 78 -7.07 -3.29 -3.20
CA GLU A 78 -6.40 -2.01 -3.43
C GLU A 78 -6.18 -1.77 -4.94
N ARG A 79 -5.69 -2.77 -5.67
CA ARG A 79 -5.56 -2.73 -7.13
C ARG A 79 -6.88 -2.37 -7.81
N LEU A 80 -7.99 -3.00 -7.42
CA LEU A 80 -9.31 -2.69 -8.00
C LEU A 80 -9.79 -1.28 -7.67
N LEU A 81 -9.53 -0.77 -6.45
CA LEU A 81 -9.87 0.61 -6.07
C LEU A 81 -9.07 1.63 -6.87
N GLN A 82 -7.78 1.36 -7.11
CA GLN A 82 -6.92 2.18 -7.95
C GLN A 82 -7.38 2.14 -9.42
N ASN A 83 -7.69 0.95 -9.95
CA ASN A 83 -8.22 0.78 -11.30
C ASN A 83 -9.53 1.56 -11.51
N ARG A 84 -10.48 1.45 -10.57
CA ARG A 84 -11.73 2.22 -10.57
C ARG A 84 -11.46 3.72 -10.70
N THR A 85 -10.52 4.23 -9.90
CA THR A 85 -10.18 5.66 -9.89
C THR A 85 -9.51 6.07 -11.21
N ARG A 86 -8.61 5.23 -11.73
CA ARG A 86 -7.93 5.45 -13.02
C ARG A 86 -8.92 5.51 -14.18
N LEU A 87 -9.87 4.57 -14.26
CA LEU A 87 -10.91 4.54 -15.29
C LEU A 87 -11.76 5.82 -15.28
N VAL A 88 -12.23 6.24 -14.11
CA VAL A 88 -13.01 7.47 -13.96
C VAL A 88 -12.20 8.69 -14.39
N ASN A 89 -10.94 8.80 -13.96
CA ASN A 89 -10.11 9.94 -14.32
C ASN A 89 -9.77 9.98 -15.81
N GLN A 90 -9.51 8.82 -16.42
CA GLN A 90 -9.24 8.71 -17.85
C GLN A 90 -10.45 9.11 -18.69
N ALA A 91 -11.64 8.61 -18.37
CA ALA A 91 -12.86 8.97 -19.08
C ALA A 91 -13.17 10.47 -18.94
N ARG A 92 -12.93 11.05 -17.76
CA ARG A 92 -13.04 12.50 -17.57
C ARG A 92 -12.05 13.27 -18.43
N GLY A 93 -10.82 12.79 -18.58
CA GLY A 93 -9.82 13.39 -19.48
C GLY A 93 -10.30 13.44 -20.94
N PHE A 94 -10.81 12.32 -21.48
CA PHE A 94 -11.33 12.26 -22.85
C PHE A 94 -12.51 13.19 -23.11
N LEU A 95 -13.34 13.40 -22.10
CA LEU A 95 -14.47 14.32 -22.17
C LEU A 95 -14.02 15.78 -22.11
N MET A 96 -13.02 16.09 -21.27
CA MET A 96 -12.42 17.43 -21.20
C MET A 96 -11.74 17.84 -22.51
N GLU A 97 -11.05 16.91 -23.19
CA GLU A 97 -10.49 17.14 -24.54
C GLU A 97 -11.56 17.57 -25.57
N ARG A 98 -12.84 17.31 -25.29
CA ARG A 98 -13.99 17.67 -26.12
C ARG A 98 -14.83 18.81 -25.53
N GLY A 99 -14.32 19.50 -24.51
CA GLY A 99 -15.02 20.61 -23.85
C GLY A 99 -16.12 20.19 -22.88
N ILE A 100 -16.31 18.88 -22.64
CA ILE A 100 -17.35 18.36 -21.72
C ILE A 100 -16.77 18.28 -20.31
N ARG A 101 -17.22 19.16 -19.42
CA ARG A 101 -16.79 19.19 -18.01
C ARG A 101 -17.71 18.34 -17.14
N ILE A 102 -17.17 17.27 -16.55
CA ILE A 102 -17.85 16.45 -15.53
C ILE A 102 -17.30 16.72 -14.14
N GLY A 103 -18.20 16.88 -13.17
CA GLY A 103 -17.89 17.06 -11.76
C GLY A 103 -17.07 15.91 -11.14
N THR A 104 -16.44 16.18 -10.01
CA THR A 104 -15.61 15.19 -9.30
C THR A 104 -16.45 14.17 -8.55
N GLY A 105 -16.06 12.90 -8.60
CA GLY A 105 -16.66 11.84 -7.80
C GLY A 105 -17.40 10.80 -8.64
N ARG A 106 -17.39 9.55 -8.16
CA ARG A 106 -17.86 8.39 -8.95
C ARG A 106 -19.33 8.46 -9.33
N TYR A 107 -20.19 8.89 -8.40
CA TYR A 107 -21.63 8.88 -8.60
C TYR A 107 -22.06 9.98 -9.57
N ILE A 108 -21.42 11.15 -9.46
CA ILE A 108 -21.59 12.25 -10.41
C ILE A 108 -21.14 11.79 -11.80
N PHE A 109 -19.93 11.21 -11.90
CA PHE A 109 -19.43 10.69 -13.16
C PHE A 109 -20.35 9.64 -13.81
N GLN A 110 -20.83 8.64 -13.05
CA GLN A 110 -21.74 7.61 -13.58
C GLN A 110 -23.07 8.20 -14.06
N ARG A 111 -23.61 9.20 -13.35
CA ARG A 111 -24.85 9.86 -13.74
C ARG A 111 -24.68 10.70 -15.00
N GLU A 112 -23.64 11.53 -15.06
CA GLU A 112 -23.41 12.38 -16.24
C GLU A 112 -23.01 11.54 -17.46
N LEU A 113 -22.22 10.46 -17.27
CA LEU A 113 -21.89 9.55 -18.36
C LEU A 113 -23.13 8.86 -18.93
N ARG A 114 -24.06 8.44 -18.06
CA ARG A 114 -25.34 7.86 -18.49
C ARG A 114 -26.14 8.86 -19.33
N ARG A 115 -26.28 10.11 -18.85
CA ARG A 115 -26.96 11.17 -19.59
C ARG A 115 -26.34 11.40 -20.96
N LEU A 116 -25.01 11.48 -21.04
CA LEU A 116 -24.29 11.66 -22.30
C LEU A 116 -24.44 10.49 -23.28
N LEU A 117 -24.77 9.28 -22.80
CA LEU A 117 -25.02 8.10 -23.63
C LEU A 117 -26.50 7.98 -24.04
N GLU A 118 -27.42 8.53 -23.26
CA GLU A 118 -28.87 8.52 -23.50
C GLU A 118 -29.32 9.70 -24.37
N ASP A 119 -28.74 10.87 -24.14
CA ASP A 119 -28.94 12.06 -24.97
C ASP A 119 -28.12 11.82 -26.26
N ASP A 120 -28.81 11.49 -27.34
CA ASP A 120 -28.28 11.31 -28.71
C ASP A 120 -27.80 12.66 -29.29
N VAL A 121 -26.93 13.36 -28.55
CA VAL A 121 -26.49 14.72 -28.85
C VAL A 121 -25.45 14.66 -29.95
N SER A 122 -25.94 14.53 -31.19
CA SER A 122 -25.37 15.04 -32.45
C SER A 122 -23.83 15.14 -32.48
N SER A 123 -23.12 14.10 -32.05
CA SER A 123 -21.66 14.08 -32.00
C SER A 123 -21.17 13.02 -32.99
N PRO A 124 -20.36 13.39 -34.00
CA PRO A 124 -19.93 12.51 -35.08
C PRO A 124 -18.88 11.46 -34.65
N MET A 125 -18.85 11.07 -33.38
CA MET A 125 -17.76 10.29 -32.79
C MET A 125 -18.21 8.92 -32.26
N PRO A 126 -18.75 8.01 -33.10
CA PRO A 126 -19.13 6.65 -32.70
C PRO A 126 -18.04 5.89 -31.94
N ARG A 127 -16.76 6.16 -32.29
CA ARG A 127 -15.61 5.53 -31.63
C ARG A 127 -15.43 5.97 -30.18
N MET A 128 -15.66 7.25 -29.87
CA MET A 128 -15.52 7.76 -28.51
C MET A 128 -16.67 7.30 -27.63
N ILE A 129 -17.90 7.30 -28.16
CA ILE A 129 -19.08 6.77 -27.47
C ILE A 129 -18.85 5.30 -27.14
N ARG A 130 -18.39 4.50 -28.11
CA ARG A 130 -18.07 3.08 -27.88
C ARG A 130 -17.00 2.89 -26.81
N LEU A 131 -15.89 3.65 -26.88
CA LEU A 131 -14.84 3.59 -25.86
C LEU A 131 -15.37 3.94 -24.46
N LEU A 132 -16.17 4.99 -24.34
CA LEU A 132 -16.76 5.41 -23.07
C LEU A 132 -17.76 4.38 -22.53
N SER A 133 -18.53 3.72 -23.41
CA SER A 133 -19.41 2.60 -23.06
C SER A 133 -18.64 1.37 -22.60
N ASP A 134 -17.52 1.03 -23.24
CA ASP A 134 -16.64 -0.06 -22.83
C ASP A 134 -16.05 0.23 -21.44
N MET A 135 -15.58 1.45 -21.21
CA MET A 135 -15.07 1.90 -19.90
C MET A 135 -16.17 1.92 -18.82
N ALA A 136 -17.41 2.29 -19.16
CA ALA A 136 -18.55 2.24 -18.25
C ALA A 136 -18.87 0.80 -17.83
N THR A 137 -18.81 -0.12 -18.79
CA THR A 137 -19.00 -1.56 -18.57
C THR A 137 -17.90 -2.10 -17.66
N GLU A 138 -16.64 -1.77 -17.92
CA GLU A 138 -15.51 -2.16 -17.06
C GLU A 138 -15.71 -1.61 -15.63
N LEU A 139 -16.10 -0.34 -15.49
CA LEU A 139 -16.37 0.27 -14.19
C LEU A 139 -17.50 -0.45 -13.44
N ALA A 140 -18.54 -0.89 -14.14
CA ALA A 140 -19.65 -1.65 -13.57
C ALA A 140 -19.22 -3.02 -13.05
N GLN A 141 -18.24 -3.68 -13.69
CA GLN A 141 -17.68 -4.96 -13.24
C GLN A 141 -16.71 -4.83 -12.07
N VAL A 142 -16.00 -3.70 -11.95
CA VAL A 142 -15.03 -3.49 -10.86
C VAL A 142 -15.72 -3.41 -9.48
N LEU A 143 -16.92 -2.83 -9.40
CA LEU A 143 -17.66 -2.69 -8.13
C LEU A 143 -18.02 -4.03 -7.44
N PRO A 144 -18.71 -4.99 -8.10
CA PRO A 144 -19.04 -6.27 -7.48
C PRO A 144 -17.77 -7.04 -7.09
N ASN A 145 -16.69 -6.95 -7.88
CA ASN A 145 -15.42 -7.59 -7.55
C ASN A 145 -14.80 -7.01 -6.25
N ILE A 146 -14.88 -5.69 -6.05
CA ILE A 146 -14.44 -5.07 -4.78
C ILE A 146 -15.27 -5.58 -3.60
N LEU A 147 -16.59 -5.70 -3.77
CA LEU A 147 -17.49 -6.20 -2.71
C LEU A 147 -17.23 -7.67 -2.39
N HIS A 148 -16.98 -8.49 -3.41
CA HIS A 148 -16.60 -9.89 -3.25
C HIS A 148 -15.31 -10.04 -2.41
N LEU A 149 -14.26 -9.28 -2.74
CA LEU A 149 -13.02 -9.29 -1.96
C LEU A 149 -13.22 -8.78 -0.54
N LEU A 150 -14.07 -7.76 -0.34
CA LEU A 150 -14.43 -7.28 1.00
C LEU A 150 -15.13 -8.34 1.84
N ALA A 151 -16.02 -9.13 1.23
CA ALA A 151 -16.68 -10.23 1.91
C ALA A 151 -15.66 -11.31 2.34
N GLN A 152 -14.74 -11.69 1.45
CA GLN A 152 -13.67 -12.65 1.78
C GLN A 152 -12.75 -12.13 2.91
N ILE A 153 -12.34 -10.87 2.86
CA ILE A 153 -11.55 -10.23 3.92
C ILE A 153 -12.29 -10.29 5.25
N ARG A 154 -13.59 -10.00 5.27
CA ARG A 154 -14.40 -10.07 6.50
C ARG A 154 -14.47 -11.49 7.07
N ILE A 155 -14.61 -12.50 6.22
CA ILE A 155 -14.62 -13.92 6.62
C ILE A 155 -13.29 -14.28 7.29
N LEU A 156 -12.14 -13.91 6.70
CA LEU A 156 -10.83 -14.20 7.28
C LEU A 156 -10.52 -13.37 8.53
N LEU A 157 -11.07 -12.15 8.67
CA LEU A 157 -10.88 -11.33 9.87
C LEU A 157 -11.72 -11.81 11.06
N GLY A 158 -12.86 -12.48 10.84
CA GLY A 158 -13.72 -13.02 11.90
C GLY A 158 -12.97 -13.91 12.91
N PRO A 159 -12.21 -14.92 12.44
CA PRO A 159 -11.36 -15.77 13.28
C PRO A 159 -10.18 -15.05 13.95
N ILE A 160 -9.66 -13.98 13.35
CA ILE A 160 -8.42 -13.32 13.80
C ILE A 160 -8.67 -12.27 14.90
N ARG A 161 -9.93 -11.89 15.17
CA ARG A 161 -10.29 -10.89 16.21
C ARG A 161 -9.85 -11.27 17.64
N GLY A 162 -9.50 -12.53 17.90
CA GLY A 162 -8.91 -12.96 19.18
C GLY A 162 -7.38 -12.81 19.27
N ALA A 163 -6.68 -12.58 18.17
CA ALA A 163 -5.23 -12.57 18.13
C ALA A 163 -4.69 -11.48 17.19
N VAL A 164 -4.17 -10.41 17.80
CA VAL A 164 -3.28 -9.40 17.19
C VAL A 164 -3.97 -8.39 16.27
N ARG A 165 -3.68 -7.11 16.55
CA ARG A 165 -4.01 -5.96 15.71
C ARG A 165 -3.29 -6.10 14.37
N ILE A 166 -3.99 -6.54 13.33
CA ILE A 166 -3.43 -6.59 11.97
C ILE A 166 -3.40 -5.16 11.43
N THR A 167 -2.24 -4.50 11.53
CA THR A 167 -1.99 -3.24 10.85
C THR A 167 -1.51 -3.53 9.43
N PHE A 168 -2.38 -3.32 8.45
CA PHE A 168 -2.00 -3.25 7.04
C PHE A 168 -1.58 -1.82 6.72
N ASP A 169 -0.31 -1.49 6.93
CA ASP A 169 0.26 -0.27 6.36
C ASP A 169 1.22 -0.66 5.24
N GLY A 170 0.91 -0.16 4.04
CA GLY A 170 1.82 -0.21 2.92
C GLY A 170 3.10 0.55 3.25
N ASN A 171 4.25 -0.14 3.18
CA ASN A 171 5.57 0.44 2.95
C ASN A 171 6.01 1.68 3.77
N ALA A 172 5.57 1.88 5.01
CA ALA A 172 6.11 2.96 5.83
C ALA A 172 6.38 2.52 7.28
N PHE A 173 7.67 2.35 7.58
CA PHE A 173 8.36 2.63 8.83
C PHE A 173 7.59 2.46 10.16
N ILE A 174 7.95 1.42 10.92
CA ILE A 174 7.45 1.15 12.27
C ILE A 174 8.02 2.21 13.23
N LYS A 175 7.15 3.06 13.80
CA LYS A 175 7.43 3.68 15.10
C LYS A 175 6.65 2.93 16.17
N SER A 176 7.35 2.19 17.03
CA SER A 176 6.79 1.62 18.24
C SER A 176 6.52 2.75 19.23
N ARG A 177 5.24 3.13 19.40
CA ARG A 177 4.84 3.96 20.54
C ARG A 177 4.65 3.03 21.73
N ARG A 178 5.66 2.89 22.60
CA ARG A 178 5.48 2.30 23.94
C ARG A 178 4.39 3.11 24.65
N ARG A 179 3.32 2.43 25.10
CA ARG A 179 2.47 2.96 26.17
C ARG A 179 3.37 3.04 27.41
N GLN A 180 3.78 4.24 27.80
CA GLN A 180 4.21 4.45 29.17
C GLN A 180 2.96 4.39 30.03
N SER A 181 2.82 3.30 30.76
CA SER A 181 1.97 3.20 31.95
C SER A 181 2.40 4.32 32.90
N ALA A 182 1.49 5.23 33.19
CA ALA A 182 1.68 6.22 34.23
C ALA A 182 1.41 5.54 35.59
N GLU A 183 2.45 5.39 36.41
CA GLU A 183 2.29 5.25 37.86
C GLU A 183 2.42 6.64 38.51
N PRO A 184 1.69 6.93 39.61
CA PRO A 184 1.64 8.26 40.19
C PRO A 184 2.71 8.46 41.28
N GLY A 185 3.36 9.63 41.24
CA GLY A 185 3.91 10.29 42.44
C GLY A 185 5.43 10.46 42.49
N ARG A 186 5.92 11.69 42.24
CA ARG A 186 6.52 12.59 43.25
C ARG A 186 7.16 13.84 42.61
N SER A 187 6.65 14.99 43.06
CA SER A 187 7.22 16.34 43.26
C SER A 187 8.50 16.84 42.55
N ALA A 188 8.34 18.07 42.04
CA ALA A 188 9.26 19.23 42.05
C ALA A 188 10.27 19.44 40.90
N ARG A 189 10.13 20.63 40.28
CA ARG A 189 10.93 21.33 39.24
C ARG A 189 12.06 22.19 39.90
N PRO A 190 12.81 23.06 39.17
CA PRO A 190 13.52 22.98 37.87
C PRO A 190 14.92 23.65 37.89
N GLN A 191 15.72 23.58 36.81
CA GLN A 191 16.58 24.66 36.25
C GLN A 191 17.35 24.13 35.02
N GLY A 192 17.21 24.76 33.84
CA GLY A 192 18.25 25.58 33.16
C GLY A 192 19.10 24.68 32.23
N ASP A 193 19.28 24.86 30.93
CA ASP A 193 19.46 26.10 30.18
C ASP A 193 19.25 25.93 28.66
N SER A 194 19.00 27.08 28.04
CA SER A 194 19.08 27.50 26.63
C SER A 194 19.53 26.53 25.52
N SER A 195 18.68 26.36 24.50
CA SER A 195 18.96 26.84 23.13
C SER A 195 17.73 26.67 22.25
N ALA A 196 17.21 27.80 21.75
CA ALA A 196 16.08 27.86 20.85
C ALA A 196 16.44 27.28 19.46
N THR A 197 15.68 26.29 19.01
CA THR A 197 15.74 25.79 17.62
C THR A 197 14.44 26.14 16.91
N THR A 198 14.53 27.13 16.03
CA THR A 198 13.56 27.45 14.99
C THR A 198 13.29 26.20 14.13
N PRO A 199 12.04 25.83 13.80
CA PRO A 199 11.79 24.70 12.93
C PRO A 199 12.12 25.08 11.48
N VAL A 200 13.26 24.59 10.99
CA VAL A 200 13.57 24.51 9.56
C VAL A 200 12.62 23.47 8.96
N PHE A 201 11.66 23.95 8.17
CA PHE A 201 10.98 23.14 7.17
C PHE A 201 12.02 22.61 6.19
N CYS A 202 12.23 21.30 6.17
CA CYS A 202 12.98 20.66 5.09
C CYS A 202 12.13 19.56 4.47
N ALA A 203 11.82 19.79 3.20
CA ALA A 203 11.08 18.95 2.31
C ALA A 203 11.81 17.61 2.10
N VAL A 204 11.05 16.52 2.08
CA VAL A 204 11.51 15.25 1.49
C VAL A 204 10.83 15.11 0.15
N GLY A 205 11.60 15.37 -0.91
CA GLY A 205 11.21 15.09 -2.28
C GLY A 205 11.11 13.58 -2.51
N PHE A 206 9.92 13.14 -2.91
CA PHE A 206 9.75 12.14 -3.95
C PHE A 206 8.73 12.70 -4.94
N ASN A 207 9.13 12.75 -6.20
CA ASN A 207 8.41 13.39 -7.30
C ASN A 207 6.94 12.94 -7.35
N HIS A 208 6.10 13.87 -6.91
CA HIS A 208 4.75 14.10 -7.40
C HIS A 208 4.79 14.26 -8.93
N ILE A 209 3.97 13.49 -9.63
CA ILE A 209 3.25 14.08 -10.76
C ILE A 209 2.20 14.99 -10.13
N ALA A 210 2.50 16.28 -10.13
CA ALA A 210 1.61 17.33 -9.69
C ALA A 210 0.43 17.42 -10.68
N TRP A 211 -0.77 17.09 -10.23
CA TRP A 211 -1.99 17.64 -10.81
C TRP A 211 -2.42 18.82 -9.94
N GLN A 212 -1.68 19.92 -10.11
CA GLN A 212 -2.03 21.22 -9.57
C GLN A 212 -3.21 21.80 -10.36
N GLY A 213 -4.29 22.13 -9.64
CA GLY A 213 -5.13 23.30 -9.89
C GLY A 213 -6.03 23.31 -11.12
N TRP A 214 -7.31 23.00 -10.95
CA TRP A 214 -8.39 23.72 -11.63
C TRP A 214 -9.55 23.91 -10.64
N ARG A 215 -9.75 25.18 -10.23
CA ARG A 215 -11.03 25.68 -9.74
C ARG A 215 -12.03 25.71 -10.89
#